data_AF-A0A3Q9AJT2-F1
#
_entry.id   AF-A0A3Q9AJT2-F1
#
_cell.length_a   1.000
_cell.length_b   1.000
_cell.length_c   1.000
_cell.angle_alpha   90.00
_cell.angle_beta   90.00
_cell.angle_gamma   90.00
#
_symmetry.space_group_name_H-M   'P 1'
#
loop_
_entity.id
_entity.type
_entity.pdbx_description
1 polymer ?
#
loop_
_entity_poly.entity_id
_entity_poly.type
_entity_poly.pdbx_seq_one_letter_code
_entity_poly.pdbx_strand_id
1 'polypeptide(L)'
;MFRYLARRHDRKHILRTLQRQKRTDHRSIGFGYDTSLAFTVNEAEDKKASGRELAFRTLSEGEQFFSPVLPPEPLKEEENIVIFQSDITTVDEDNNTFECVVTDSGSKDHALVVFHHWYARNRFPTFAKFFAARGITVIEATLPYHFSRGSDDHSEEKFFNANLGRTVRSMRQAVLDGRKIVRWLHSQRYRKISVVGMCLGGTVAGLIAAQEEMVDKAVLMVSPGSPADLVWTGETMKSLRGRIEPAMSLEDLRTAWGLINLEMHTWSLTRPGLDLMFVLGKDDTIARPEASDRVIEVLTKCNRSPEVLRLNCGHSSVGIFPYNMIAARKVLRFLKESPTLAEIWETRGFRYDFSETQMLTKRGRSRPPRI
;
A
#
# COMPACT_ATOMS: atom_id res chain seq x y z
N MET A 1 20.22 11.10 18.09
CA MET A 1 20.83 11.25 16.75
C MET A 1 19.90 10.84 15.60
N PHE A 2 19.46 9.57 15.49
CA PHE A 2 18.65 9.11 14.35
C PHE A 2 17.32 9.85 14.15
N ARG A 3 16.60 10.18 15.23
CA ARG A 3 15.35 10.97 15.17
C ARG A 3 15.56 12.37 14.56
N TYR A 4 16.70 13.01 14.86
CA TYR A 4 17.07 14.30 14.27
C TYR A 4 17.38 14.15 12.77
N LEU A 5 18.13 13.11 12.40
CA LEU A 5 18.42 12.80 10.99
C LEU A 5 17.13 12.51 10.19
N ALA A 6 16.18 11.78 10.79
CA ALA A 6 14.86 11.51 10.21
C ALA A 6 14.11 12.81 9.91
N ARG A 7 13.95 13.68 10.92
CA ARG A 7 13.28 14.99 10.73
C ARG A 7 13.96 15.86 9.69
N ARG A 8 15.31 15.89 9.67
CA ARG A 8 16.07 16.63 8.65
C ARG A 8 15.84 16.05 7.25
N HIS A 9 15.78 14.72 7.13
CA HIS A 9 15.50 14.03 5.87
C HIS A 9 14.10 14.36 5.37
N ASP A 10 13.06 14.23 6.21
CA ASP A 10 11.69 14.57 5.84
C ASP A 10 11.56 16.02 5.39
N ARG A 11 12.10 16.97 6.17
CA ARG A 11 12.07 18.39 5.81
C ARG A 11 12.73 18.66 4.46
N LYS A 12 13.86 18.02 4.17
CA LYS A 12 14.56 18.14 2.88
C LYS A 12 13.69 17.61 1.73
N HIS A 13 13.02 16.48 1.92
CA HIS A 13 12.14 15.88 0.91
C HIS A 13 10.87 16.71 0.68
N ILE A 14 10.23 17.18 1.76
CA ILE A 14 9.07 18.09 1.69
C ILE A 14 9.43 19.36 0.93
N LEU A 15 10.55 20.01 1.25
CA LEU A 15 11.00 21.21 0.54
C LEU A 15 11.24 20.96 -0.95
N ARG A 16 11.86 19.83 -1.30
CA ARG A 16 12.07 19.45 -2.72
C ARG A 16 10.75 19.23 -3.45
N THR A 17 9.79 18.57 -2.82
CA THR A 17 8.45 18.36 -3.38
C THR A 17 7.74 19.69 -3.61
N LEU A 18 7.73 20.58 -2.61
CA LEU A 18 7.12 21.91 -2.74
C LEU A 18 7.81 22.77 -3.82
N GLN A 19 9.14 22.70 -3.94
CA GLN A 19 9.87 23.38 -5.01
C GLN A 19 9.57 22.81 -6.39
N ARG A 20 9.37 21.49 -6.51
CA ARG A 20 8.90 20.87 -7.77
C ARG A 20 7.52 21.40 -8.11
N GLN A 21 6.55 21.29 -7.20
CA GLN A 21 5.18 21.76 -7.42
C GLN A 21 5.11 23.23 -7.87
N LYS A 22 5.91 24.12 -7.26
CA LYS A 22 6.00 25.52 -7.70
C LYS A 22 6.52 25.68 -9.13
N ARG A 23 7.52 24.89 -9.55
CA ARG A 23 8.04 24.94 -10.93
C ARG A 23 7.02 24.45 -11.95
N THR A 24 6.19 23.49 -11.54
CA THR A 24 5.22 22.83 -12.41
C THR A 24 3.81 23.41 -12.32
N ASP A 25 3.62 24.48 -11.56
CA ASP A 25 2.30 25.05 -11.23
C ASP A 25 1.51 25.47 -12.48
N HIS A 26 2.21 25.99 -13.49
CA HIS A 26 1.65 26.37 -14.80
C HIS A 26 1.06 25.19 -15.59
N ARG A 27 1.36 23.93 -15.22
CA ARG A 27 0.81 22.70 -15.82
C ARG A 27 -0.15 21.99 -14.88
N SER A 28 -0.50 22.59 -13.74
CA SER A 28 -1.41 21.98 -12.79
C SER A 28 -2.81 21.81 -13.39
N ILE A 29 -3.43 20.67 -13.12
CA ILE A 29 -4.80 20.40 -13.60
C ILE A 29 -5.77 21.16 -12.69
N GLY A 30 -6.54 22.08 -13.26
CA GLY A 30 -7.56 22.84 -12.53
C GLY A 30 -8.67 21.95 -11.95
N PHE A 31 -9.48 22.52 -11.05
CA PHE A 31 -10.64 21.83 -10.52
C PHE A 31 -11.61 21.44 -11.64
N GLY A 32 -12.07 20.19 -11.60
CA GLY A 32 -13.03 19.66 -12.57
C GLY A 32 -14.01 18.73 -11.88
N TYR A 33 -15.30 19.00 -12.06
CA TYR A 33 -16.37 18.20 -11.45
C TYR A 33 -16.72 16.94 -12.25
N ASP A 34 -16.19 16.76 -13.46
CA ASP A 34 -16.61 15.71 -14.40
C ASP A 34 -16.50 14.29 -13.80
N THR A 35 -17.58 13.83 -13.17
CA THR A 35 -17.67 12.55 -12.46
C THR A 35 -17.80 11.39 -13.43
N SER A 36 -18.25 11.66 -14.65
CA SER A 36 -18.44 10.64 -15.69
C SER A 36 -17.13 9.93 -16.03
N LEU A 37 -16.01 10.68 -16.00
CA LEU A 37 -14.67 10.15 -16.22
C LEU A 37 -14.31 9.00 -15.28
N ALA A 38 -14.82 8.96 -14.05
CA ALA A 38 -14.52 7.87 -13.13
C ALA A 38 -14.94 6.49 -13.65
N PHE A 39 -16.02 6.45 -14.44
CA PHE A 39 -16.65 5.22 -14.91
C PHE A 39 -16.24 4.85 -16.33
N THR A 40 -15.73 5.80 -17.10
CA THR A 40 -15.20 5.63 -18.46
C THR A 40 -14.11 4.56 -18.50
N VAL A 41 -14.30 3.56 -19.35
CA VAL A 41 -13.33 2.48 -19.59
C VAL A 41 -12.47 2.81 -20.81
N ASN A 42 -13.06 3.40 -21.86
CA ASN A 42 -12.34 3.91 -23.02
C ASN A 42 -12.64 5.40 -23.22
N GLU A 43 -11.67 6.26 -22.89
CA GLU A 43 -11.84 7.71 -22.97
C GLU A 43 -12.10 8.24 -24.38
N ALA A 44 -11.61 7.57 -25.42
CA ALA A 44 -11.84 7.98 -26.81
C ALA A 44 -13.29 7.73 -27.26
N GLU A 45 -13.89 6.65 -26.76
CA GLU A 45 -15.22 6.15 -27.17
C GLU A 45 -16.34 6.64 -26.23
N ASP A 46 -16.09 6.74 -24.92
CA ASP A 46 -17.09 7.07 -23.88
C ASP A 46 -17.31 8.59 -23.73
N LYS A 47 -17.53 9.32 -24.83
CA LYS A 47 -17.83 10.77 -24.79
C LYS A 47 -19.21 11.12 -24.20
N LYS A 48 -20.00 10.12 -23.80
CA LYS A 48 -21.39 10.26 -23.33
C LYS A 48 -21.70 9.42 -22.08
N ALA A 49 -20.78 9.34 -21.12
CA ALA A 49 -21.17 8.86 -19.80
C ALA A 49 -22.07 9.92 -19.13
N SER A 50 -23.38 9.67 -19.09
CA SER A 50 -24.34 10.52 -18.38
C SER A 50 -23.93 10.64 -16.91
N GLY A 51 -23.89 11.87 -16.37
CA GLY A 51 -23.39 12.19 -15.03
C GLY A 51 -23.87 11.21 -13.96
N ARG A 52 -23.01 10.25 -13.62
CA ARG A 52 -23.19 9.36 -12.47
C ARG A 52 -22.62 10.06 -11.25
N GLU A 53 -23.34 9.97 -10.15
CA GLU A 53 -22.88 10.48 -8.86
C GLU A 53 -21.70 9.63 -8.38
N LEU A 54 -20.63 10.25 -7.87
CA LEU A 54 -19.50 9.52 -7.25
C LEU A 54 -19.83 9.06 -5.81
N ALA A 55 -21.10 8.80 -5.53
CA ALA A 55 -21.52 8.34 -4.21
C ALA A 55 -21.29 6.83 -4.12
N PHE A 56 -20.41 6.41 -3.22
CA PHE A 56 -20.26 5.02 -2.82
C PHE A 56 -21.24 4.73 -1.68
N ARG A 57 -22.34 4.05 -1.99
CA ARG A 57 -23.44 3.78 -1.04
C ARG A 57 -23.51 2.31 -0.65
N THR A 58 -23.05 1.42 -1.51
CA THR A 58 -23.16 -0.04 -1.31
C THR A 58 -21.87 -0.77 -1.67
N LEU A 59 -21.63 -1.91 -1.04
CA LEU A 59 -20.47 -2.76 -1.34
C LEU A 59 -20.48 -3.25 -2.79
N SER A 60 -21.64 -3.62 -3.32
CA SER A 60 -21.81 -4.09 -4.70
C SER A 60 -21.42 -3.06 -5.75
N GLU A 61 -21.62 -1.76 -5.46
CA GLU A 61 -21.11 -0.69 -6.34
C GLU A 61 -19.59 -0.72 -6.45
N GLY A 62 -18.90 -1.02 -5.36
CA GLY A 62 -17.43 -1.11 -5.31
C GLY A 62 -16.93 -2.33 -6.09
N GLU A 63 -17.54 -3.48 -5.86
CA GLU A 63 -17.23 -4.71 -6.60
C GLU A 63 -17.43 -4.53 -8.11
N GLN A 64 -18.55 -3.91 -8.52
CA GLN A 64 -18.81 -3.60 -9.92
C GLN A 64 -17.81 -2.58 -10.47
N PHE A 65 -17.50 -1.54 -9.70
CA PHE A 65 -16.57 -0.49 -10.11
C PHE A 65 -15.16 -1.04 -10.36
N PHE A 66 -14.69 -1.95 -9.50
CA PHE A 66 -13.38 -2.58 -9.63
C PHE A 66 -13.42 -3.92 -10.38
N SER A 67 -14.49 -4.26 -11.09
CA SER A 67 -14.57 -5.50 -11.87
C SER A 67 -13.59 -5.49 -13.06
N PRO A 68 -12.72 -6.51 -13.20
CA PRO A 68 -11.80 -6.62 -14.32
C PRO A 68 -12.52 -6.73 -15.65
N VAL A 69 -12.00 -6.04 -16.66
CA VAL A 69 -12.58 -5.93 -18.01
C VAL A 69 -11.86 -6.85 -18.98
N LEU A 70 -10.52 -6.84 -18.93
CA LEU A 70 -9.68 -7.66 -19.81
C LEU A 70 -9.12 -8.84 -19.02
N PRO A 71 -8.76 -9.94 -19.72
CA PRO A 71 -8.19 -11.09 -19.05
C PRO A 71 -6.76 -10.77 -18.54
N PRO A 72 -6.22 -11.60 -17.62
CA PRO A 72 -4.98 -11.29 -16.91
C PRO A 72 -3.70 -11.71 -17.65
N GLU A 73 -3.75 -12.03 -18.94
CA GLU A 73 -2.54 -12.40 -19.67
C GLU A 73 -1.64 -11.19 -19.98
N PRO A 74 -0.32 -11.34 -19.85
CA PRO A 74 0.61 -10.30 -20.27
C PRO A 74 0.66 -10.22 -21.81
N LEU A 75 0.88 -9.01 -22.30
CA LEU A 75 1.21 -8.77 -23.71
C LEU A 75 2.62 -9.31 -24.03
N LYS A 76 3.52 -9.24 -23.05
CA LYS A 76 4.91 -9.66 -23.17
C LYS A 76 5.44 -10.13 -21.82
N GLU A 77 6.14 -11.26 -21.82
CA GLU A 77 6.79 -11.84 -20.66
C GLU A 77 8.26 -12.12 -21.00
N GLU A 78 9.17 -11.43 -20.32
CA GLU A 78 10.61 -11.62 -20.36
C GLU A 78 11.13 -11.97 -18.95
N GLU A 79 12.40 -12.33 -18.83
CA GLU A 79 12.99 -12.82 -17.57
C GLU A 79 12.79 -11.86 -16.38
N ASN A 80 12.97 -10.55 -16.59
CA ASN A 80 12.89 -9.55 -15.52
C ASN A 80 11.80 -8.50 -15.75
N ILE A 81 11.01 -8.63 -16.83
CA ILE A 81 10.03 -7.62 -17.24
C ILE A 81 8.77 -8.34 -17.74
N VAL A 82 7.61 -7.88 -17.25
CA VAL A 82 6.30 -8.32 -17.75
C VAL A 82 5.48 -7.09 -18.10
N ILE A 83 4.84 -7.09 -19.27
CA ILE A 83 4.05 -5.96 -19.77
C ILE A 83 2.61 -6.39 -19.95
N PHE A 84 1.68 -5.58 -19.46
CA PHE A 84 0.26 -5.82 -19.54
C PHE A 84 -0.47 -4.69 -20.27
N GLN A 85 -1.60 -5.03 -20.89
CA GLN A 85 -2.61 -4.07 -21.29
C GLN A 85 -3.42 -3.66 -20.06
N SER A 86 -3.57 -2.35 -19.83
CA SER A 86 -4.47 -1.83 -18.80
C SER A 86 -5.93 -1.99 -19.23
N ASP A 87 -6.81 -2.28 -18.25
CA ASP A 87 -8.25 -2.42 -18.47
C ASP A 87 -8.91 -1.09 -18.87
N ILE A 88 -8.31 0.03 -18.44
CA ILE A 88 -8.77 1.37 -18.76
C ILE A 88 -7.83 1.95 -19.81
N THR A 89 -8.44 2.50 -20.87
CA THR A 89 -7.72 3.21 -21.92
C THR A 89 -8.06 4.70 -21.87
N THR A 90 -7.01 5.50 -21.90
CA THR A 90 -7.02 6.96 -21.88
C THR A 90 -6.49 7.50 -23.18
N VAL A 91 -6.66 8.80 -23.42
CA VAL A 91 -6.07 9.48 -24.59
C VAL A 91 -4.54 9.46 -24.57
N ASP A 92 -3.92 9.29 -23.41
CA ASP A 92 -2.48 9.07 -23.27
C ASP A 92 -2.14 7.60 -23.55
N GLU A 93 -1.62 7.31 -24.76
CA GLU A 93 -1.35 5.94 -25.21
C GLU A 93 -0.33 5.20 -24.32
N ASP A 94 0.74 5.88 -23.90
CA ASP A 94 1.75 5.32 -22.99
C ASP A 94 1.13 4.85 -21.68
N ASN A 95 0.06 5.50 -21.22
CA ASN A 95 -0.64 5.12 -20.00
C ASN A 95 -1.50 3.85 -20.17
N ASN A 96 -1.73 3.36 -21.38
CA ASN A 96 -2.64 2.24 -21.64
C ASN A 96 -1.95 0.88 -21.52
N THR A 97 -0.63 0.83 -21.49
CA THR A 97 0.14 -0.38 -21.16
C THR A 97 0.94 -0.13 -19.90
N PHE A 98 1.30 -1.18 -19.15
CA PHE A 98 2.12 -1.00 -17.96
C PHE A 98 3.16 -2.10 -17.82
N GLU A 99 4.38 -1.67 -17.51
CA GLU A 99 5.52 -2.53 -17.23
C GLU A 99 5.52 -2.93 -15.75
N CYS A 100 5.89 -4.17 -15.47
CA CYS A 100 6.24 -4.67 -14.15
C CYS A 100 7.68 -5.17 -14.18
N VAL A 101 8.49 -4.75 -13.21
CA VAL A 101 9.85 -5.30 -13.04
C VAL A 101 9.80 -6.47 -12.08
N VAL A 102 10.30 -7.63 -12.52
CA VAL A 102 10.32 -8.87 -11.75
C VAL A 102 11.72 -9.08 -11.17
N THR A 103 11.77 -9.34 -9.86
CA THR A 103 12.96 -9.88 -9.20
C THR A 103 12.61 -11.27 -8.69
N ASP A 104 13.00 -12.29 -9.46
CA ASP A 104 12.69 -13.68 -9.15
C ASP A 104 13.43 -14.15 -7.89
N SER A 105 12.74 -14.93 -7.07
CA SER A 105 13.32 -15.63 -5.92
C SER A 105 13.74 -17.07 -6.23
N GLY A 106 13.38 -17.59 -7.41
CA GLY A 106 13.52 -19.00 -7.78
C GLY A 106 12.48 -19.90 -7.11
N SER A 107 11.47 -19.33 -6.44
CA SER A 107 10.41 -20.07 -5.75
C SER A 107 9.03 -19.50 -6.08
N LYS A 108 8.06 -20.40 -6.28
CA LYS A 108 6.63 -20.07 -6.45
C LYS A 108 5.86 -20.08 -5.12
N ASP A 109 6.55 -20.09 -3.99
CA ASP A 109 5.88 -20.15 -2.68
C ASP A 109 5.20 -18.84 -2.32
N HIS A 110 5.81 -17.72 -2.69
CA HIS A 110 5.30 -16.41 -2.35
C HIS A 110 5.70 -15.37 -3.39
N ALA A 111 4.72 -14.63 -3.91
CA ALA A 111 4.94 -13.41 -4.67
C ALA A 111 4.49 -12.16 -3.89
N LEU A 112 5.23 -11.06 -4.04
CA LEU A 112 4.94 -9.76 -3.46
C LEU A 112 4.84 -8.70 -4.56
N VAL A 113 3.66 -8.13 -4.74
CA VAL A 113 3.42 -7.01 -5.67
C VAL A 113 3.65 -5.69 -4.95
N VAL A 114 4.50 -4.82 -5.49
CA VAL A 114 4.94 -3.58 -4.88
C VAL A 114 4.39 -2.37 -5.65
N PHE A 115 3.69 -1.49 -4.95
CA PHE A 115 3.13 -0.24 -5.49
C PHE A 115 3.86 0.99 -4.92
N HIS A 116 4.46 1.77 -5.81
CA HIS A 116 5.23 2.96 -5.45
C HIS A 116 4.34 4.16 -5.10
N HIS A 117 4.96 5.24 -4.60
CA HIS A 117 4.25 6.46 -4.26
C HIS A 117 4.02 7.37 -5.49
N TRP A 118 3.15 8.38 -5.35
CA TRP A 118 2.64 9.24 -6.44
C TRP A 118 3.68 10.09 -7.20
N TYR A 119 4.80 10.49 -6.61
CA TYR A 119 5.86 11.18 -7.38
C TYR A 119 7.15 10.35 -7.45
N ALA A 120 7.01 9.02 -7.60
CA ALA A 120 8.16 8.12 -7.68
C ALA A 120 8.99 8.41 -8.92
N ARG A 121 10.30 8.62 -8.71
CA ARG A 121 11.30 8.77 -9.79
C ARG A 121 12.20 7.54 -9.93
N ASN A 122 12.21 6.68 -8.93
CA ASN A 122 12.98 5.44 -8.91
C ASN A 122 12.08 4.33 -8.37
N ARG A 123 12.32 3.12 -8.86
CA ARG A 123 11.80 1.89 -8.27
C ARG A 123 12.55 1.55 -6.96
N PHE A 124 12.24 0.42 -6.34
CA PHE A 124 12.83 -0.06 -5.08
C PHE A 124 13.67 -1.35 -5.28
N PRO A 125 14.70 -1.36 -6.15
CA PRO A 125 15.44 -2.59 -6.45
C PRO A 125 16.13 -3.20 -5.22
N THR A 126 16.55 -2.38 -4.25
CA THR A 126 17.13 -2.87 -2.99
C THR A 126 16.09 -3.57 -2.12
N PHE A 127 14.85 -3.07 -2.11
CA PHE A 127 13.73 -3.73 -1.43
C PHE A 127 13.42 -5.05 -2.15
N ALA A 128 13.27 -5.02 -3.47
CA ALA A 128 13.00 -6.21 -4.27
C ALA A 128 14.03 -7.32 -4.04
N LYS A 129 15.33 -7.00 -4.17
CA LYS A 129 16.44 -7.93 -3.90
C LYS A 129 16.45 -8.45 -2.47
N PHE A 130 16.09 -7.64 -1.47
CA PHE A 130 16.04 -8.08 -0.07
C PHE A 130 15.02 -9.19 0.15
N PHE A 131 13.83 -9.08 -0.45
CA PHE A 131 12.76 -10.08 -0.33
C PHE A 131 12.98 -11.29 -1.26
N ALA A 132 13.45 -11.06 -2.48
CA ALA A 132 13.79 -12.12 -3.43
C ALA A 132 14.89 -13.05 -2.90
N ALA A 133 15.96 -12.49 -2.33
CA ALA A 133 17.01 -13.26 -1.66
C ALA A 133 16.52 -14.05 -0.43
N ARG A 134 15.26 -13.87 -0.03
CA ARG A 134 14.61 -14.57 1.08
C ARG A 134 13.44 -15.42 0.59
N GLY A 135 13.36 -15.75 -0.69
CA GLY A 135 12.38 -16.70 -1.23
C GLY A 135 11.05 -16.07 -1.65
N ILE A 136 10.91 -14.74 -1.63
CA ILE A 136 9.67 -14.06 -2.05
C ILE A 136 9.93 -13.36 -3.39
N THR A 137 9.33 -13.84 -4.48
CA THR A 137 9.43 -13.17 -5.79
C THR A 137 8.80 -11.79 -5.68
N VAL A 138 9.46 -10.75 -6.21
CA VAL A 138 8.95 -9.36 -6.13
C VAL A 138 8.57 -8.84 -7.50
N ILE A 139 7.39 -8.25 -7.60
CA ILE A 139 6.84 -7.64 -8.81
C ILE A 139 6.63 -6.16 -8.54
N GLU A 140 7.48 -5.30 -9.08
CA GLU A 140 7.36 -3.85 -8.94
C GLU A 140 6.44 -3.30 -10.04
N ALA A 141 5.19 -3.02 -9.68
CA ALA A 141 4.16 -2.52 -10.59
C ALA A 141 4.38 -1.04 -10.96
N THR A 142 3.93 -0.63 -12.14
CA THR A 142 3.96 0.76 -12.62
C THR A 142 2.58 1.40 -12.52
N LEU A 143 2.41 2.34 -11.60
CA LEU A 143 1.16 3.09 -11.46
C LEU A 143 0.89 3.97 -12.69
N PRO A 144 -0.39 4.29 -12.98
CA PRO A 144 -0.76 5.14 -14.11
C PRO A 144 0.02 6.45 -14.15
N TYR A 145 0.45 6.85 -15.34
CA TYR A 145 1.23 8.05 -15.65
C TYR A 145 2.63 8.14 -15.03
N HIS A 146 3.19 7.03 -14.53
CA HIS A 146 4.56 6.97 -14.01
C HIS A 146 5.48 6.13 -14.90
N PHE A 147 6.78 6.40 -14.83
CA PHE A 147 7.81 5.65 -15.57
C PHE A 147 7.45 5.53 -17.06
N SER A 148 7.37 4.32 -17.61
CA SER A 148 6.99 4.06 -19.00
C SER A 148 5.56 4.47 -19.36
N ARG A 149 4.72 4.79 -18.37
CA ARG A 149 3.35 5.29 -18.57
C ARG A 149 3.23 6.80 -18.65
N GLY A 150 4.33 7.51 -18.35
CA GLY A 150 4.38 8.96 -18.45
C GLY A 150 5.06 9.39 -19.75
N SER A 151 4.49 10.37 -20.44
CA SER A 151 5.07 10.94 -21.66
C SER A 151 6.03 12.10 -21.36
N ASP A 152 5.98 12.66 -20.14
CA ASP A 152 6.86 13.71 -19.68
C ASP A 152 7.09 13.71 -18.15
N ASP A 153 7.92 14.63 -17.70
CA ASP A 153 8.28 14.82 -16.28
C ASP A 153 7.14 15.28 -15.35
N HIS A 154 5.94 15.49 -15.90
CA HIS A 154 4.76 16.04 -15.24
C HIS A 154 3.55 15.12 -15.30
N SER A 155 3.66 14.02 -16.06
CA SER A 155 2.57 13.10 -16.32
C SER A 155 1.97 12.56 -15.03
N GLU A 156 2.77 12.41 -13.96
CA GLU A 156 2.29 11.91 -12.68
C GLU A 156 1.18 12.78 -12.06
N GLU A 157 1.08 14.07 -12.40
CA GLU A 157 -0.04 14.94 -11.98
C GLU A 157 -1.40 14.37 -12.43
N LYS A 158 -1.46 13.68 -13.59
CA LYS A 158 -2.68 13.05 -14.09
C LYS A 158 -3.17 11.88 -13.22
N PHE A 159 -2.30 11.31 -12.37
CA PHE A 159 -2.68 10.24 -11.45
C PHE A 159 -3.58 10.74 -10.30
N PHE A 160 -3.25 11.87 -9.67
CA PHE A 160 -3.97 12.38 -8.50
C PHE A 160 -4.03 13.92 -8.52
N ASN A 161 -5.18 14.50 -8.85
CA ASN A 161 -5.34 15.93 -9.12
C ASN A 161 -6.71 16.49 -8.74
N ALA A 162 -6.96 17.76 -9.08
CA ALA A 162 -8.17 18.49 -8.72
C ALA A 162 -9.39 18.15 -9.59
N ASN A 163 -9.25 17.32 -10.64
CA ASN A 163 -10.40 16.79 -11.35
C ASN A 163 -10.88 15.49 -10.66
N LEU A 164 -12.12 15.51 -10.16
CA LEU A 164 -12.67 14.45 -9.31
C LEU A 164 -12.72 13.11 -10.04
N GLY A 165 -13.39 13.07 -11.20
CA GLY A 165 -13.56 11.83 -11.95
C GLY A 165 -12.25 11.30 -12.52
N ARG A 166 -11.34 12.19 -12.97
CA ARG A 166 -10.01 11.78 -13.43
C ARG A 166 -9.20 11.12 -12.32
N THR A 167 -9.16 11.72 -11.13
CA THR A 167 -8.45 11.14 -9.97
C THR A 167 -9.02 9.78 -9.59
N VAL A 168 -10.35 9.65 -9.55
CA VAL A 168 -11.02 8.38 -9.26
C VAL A 168 -10.73 7.34 -10.36
N ARG A 169 -10.76 7.73 -11.66
CA ARG A 169 -10.41 6.84 -12.78
C ARG A 169 -8.97 6.36 -12.70
N SER A 170 -8.02 7.24 -12.43
CA SER A 170 -6.60 6.89 -12.33
C SER A 170 -6.34 5.92 -11.16
N MET A 171 -6.98 6.12 -10.01
CA MET A 171 -6.92 5.16 -8.90
C MET A 171 -7.62 3.83 -9.25
N ARG A 172 -8.76 3.86 -9.96
CA ARG A 172 -9.43 2.68 -10.49
C ARG A 172 -8.52 1.88 -11.41
N GLN A 173 -7.84 2.55 -12.34
CA GLN A 173 -6.90 1.96 -13.27
C GLN A 173 -5.77 1.24 -12.49
N ALA A 174 -5.18 1.90 -11.49
CA ALA A 174 -4.15 1.30 -10.66
C ALA A 174 -4.62 0.04 -9.91
N VAL A 175 -5.85 0.05 -9.38
CA VAL A 175 -6.43 -1.11 -8.70
C VAL A 175 -6.67 -2.24 -9.69
N LEU A 176 -7.27 -1.98 -10.85
CA LEU A 176 -7.51 -2.99 -11.89
C LEU A 176 -6.20 -3.60 -12.41
N ASP A 177 -5.19 -2.77 -12.66
CA ASP A 177 -3.85 -3.22 -13.06
C ASP A 177 -3.22 -4.12 -11.99
N GLY A 178 -3.34 -3.75 -10.71
CA GLY A 178 -2.85 -4.56 -9.60
C GLY A 178 -3.59 -5.89 -9.45
N ARG A 179 -4.92 -5.89 -9.60
CA ARG A 179 -5.71 -7.12 -9.65
C ARG A 179 -5.25 -8.02 -10.79
N LYS A 180 -5.01 -7.46 -11.97
CA LYS A 180 -4.50 -8.19 -13.13
C LYS A 180 -3.20 -8.93 -12.81
N ILE A 181 -2.24 -8.24 -12.17
CA ILE A 181 -0.98 -8.85 -11.73
C ILE A 181 -1.24 -10.01 -10.76
N VAL A 182 -2.13 -9.84 -9.77
CA VAL A 182 -2.46 -10.90 -8.81
C VAL A 182 -3.06 -12.12 -9.51
N ARG A 183 -4.01 -11.91 -10.43
CA ARG A 183 -4.64 -13.01 -11.18
C ARG A 183 -3.65 -13.76 -12.06
N TRP A 184 -2.74 -13.02 -12.71
CA TRP A 184 -1.63 -13.61 -13.46
C TRP A 184 -0.70 -14.43 -12.56
N LEU A 185 -0.27 -13.90 -11.41
CA LEU A 185 0.57 -14.64 -10.47
C LEU A 185 -0.13 -15.94 -10.00
N HIS A 186 -1.43 -15.88 -9.76
CA HIS A 186 -2.20 -17.06 -9.40
C HIS A 186 -2.23 -18.11 -10.54
N SER A 187 -2.39 -17.68 -11.80
CA SER A 187 -2.30 -18.59 -12.96
C SER A 187 -0.89 -19.17 -13.13
N GLN A 188 0.15 -18.42 -12.73
CA GLN A 188 1.54 -18.88 -12.64
C GLN A 188 1.81 -19.80 -11.44
N ARG A 189 0.77 -20.23 -10.72
CA ARG A 189 0.81 -21.18 -9.60
C ARG A 189 1.58 -20.69 -8.37
N TYR A 190 1.66 -19.37 -8.16
CA TYR A 190 2.15 -18.86 -6.87
C TYR A 190 1.22 -19.27 -5.74
N ARG A 191 1.78 -19.85 -4.66
CA ARG A 191 0.99 -20.40 -3.54
C ARG A 191 0.42 -19.33 -2.63
N LYS A 192 1.16 -18.25 -2.43
CA LYS A 192 0.77 -17.09 -1.63
C LYS A 192 1.06 -15.83 -2.42
N ILE A 193 0.14 -14.88 -2.43
CA ILE A 193 0.29 -13.60 -3.12
C ILE A 193 0.02 -12.50 -2.11
N SER A 194 0.94 -11.53 -2.03
CA SER A 194 0.80 -10.39 -1.15
C SER A 194 1.02 -9.10 -1.90
N VAL A 195 0.45 -8.02 -1.36
CA VAL A 195 0.60 -6.67 -1.90
C VAL A 195 1.22 -5.76 -0.85
N VAL A 196 2.09 -4.86 -1.30
CA VAL A 196 2.66 -3.81 -0.45
C VAL A 196 2.66 -2.51 -1.21
N GLY A 197 2.35 -1.41 -0.52
CA GLY A 197 2.42 -0.11 -1.15
C GLY A 197 2.82 1.00 -0.21
N MET A 198 3.38 2.07 -0.79
CA MET A 198 3.83 3.25 -0.07
C MET A 198 2.97 4.47 -0.42
N CYS A 199 2.54 5.24 0.59
CA CYS A 199 1.71 6.43 0.38
C CYS A 199 0.44 6.07 -0.42
N LEU A 200 0.12 6.78 -1.51
CA LEU A 200 -1.00 6.44 -2.39
C LEU A 200 -0.88 5.04 -3.01
N GLY A 201 0.33 4.51 -3.22
CA GLY A 201 0.52 3.11 -3.63
C GLY A 201 0.03 2.13 -2.56
N GLY A 202 0.10 2.51 -1.28
CA GLY A 202 -0.48 1.72 -0.19
C GLY A 202 -2.00 1.81 -0.15
N THR A 203 -2.59 2.97 -0.47
CA THR A 203 -4.05 3.06 -0.71
C THR A 203 -4.47 2.11 -1.83
N VAL A 204 -3.74 2.09 -2.96
CA VAL A 204 -3.96 1.15 -4.06
C VAL A 204 -3.84 -0.31 -3.58
N ALA A 205 -2.78 -0.66 -2.85
CA ALA A 205 -2.58 -2.00 -2.31
C ALA A 205 -3.73 -2.45 -1.39
N GLY A 206 -4.22 -1.56 -0.53
CA GLY A 206 -5.37 -1.82 0.34
C GLY A 206 -6.67 -2.03 -0.44
N LEU A 207 -6.93 -1.21 -1.46
CA LEU A 207 -8.10 -1.40 -2.33
C LEU A 207 -8.01 -2.71 -3.11
N ILE A 208 -6.83 -3.10 -3.60
CA ILE A 208 -6.65 -4.41 -4.25
C ILE A 208 -6.93 -5.54 -3.26
N ALA A 209 -6.41 -5.47 -2.04
CA ALA A 209 -6.64 -6.49 -1.01
C ALA A 209 -8.13 -6.64 -0.63
N ALA A 210 -8.86 -5.52 -0.64
CA ALA A 210 -10.30 -5.49 -0.43
C ALA A 210 -11.08 -6.15 -1.58
N GLN A 211 -10.62 -6.00 -2.83
CA GLN A 211 -11.37 -6.38 -4.03
C GLN A 211 -10.93 -7.71 -4.66
N GLU A 212 -9.78 -8.26 -4.27
CA GLU A 212 -9.19 -9.46 -4.87
C GLU A 212 -8.96 -10.55 -3.81
N GLU A 213 -9.75 -11.62 -3.90
CA GLU A 213 -9.74 -12.72 -2.93
C GLU A 213 -8.43 -13.50 -2.91
N MET A 214 -7.72 -13.52 -4.04
CA MET A 214 -6.41 -14.18 -4.20
C MET A 214 -5.25 -13.47 -3.47
N VAL A 215 -5.50 -12.32 -2.83
CA VAL A 215 -4.50 -11.67 -1.97
C VAL A 215 -4.56 -12.25 -0.57
N ASP A 216 -3.47 -12.83 -0.08
CA ASP A 216 -3.38 -13.39 1.28
C ASP A 216 -2.99 -12.33 2.32
N LYS A 217 -2.11 -11.39 1.94
CA LYS A 217 -1.60 -10.37 2.86
C LYS A 217 -1.43 -9.01 2.19
N ALA A 218 -1.70 -7.94 2.93
CA ALA A 218 -1.44 -6.58 2.48
C ALA A 218 -0.63 -5.77 3.50
N VAL A 219 0.35 -5.00 3.02
CA VAL A 219 1.20 -4.14 3.83
C VAL A 219 1.05 -2.68 3.37
N LEU A 220 0.48 -1.85 4.23
CA LEU A 220 0.20 -0.44 3.95
C LEU A 220 1.26 0.43 4.63
N MET A 221 2.23 0.91 3.87
CA MET A 221 3.34 1.72 4.39
C MET A 221 3.05 3.21 4.22
N VAL A 222 3.07 3.96 5.33
CA VAL A 222 2.83 5.41 5.39
C VAL A 222 1.68 5.85 4.47
N SER A 223 0.60 5.07 4.49
CA SER A 223 -0.49 5.16 3.52
C SER A 223 -1.62 6.01 4.07
N PRO A 224 -2.23 6.90 3.28
CA PRO A 224 -3.44 7.60 3.71
C PRO A 224 -4.63 6.63 3.67
N GLY A 225 -5.42 6.58 4.74
CA GLY A 225 -6.70 5.89 4.76
C GLY A 225 -7.71 6.55 3.80
N SER A 226 -7.80 7.88 3.90
CA SER A 226 -8.64 8.72 3.03
C SER A 226 -7.77 9.63 2.14
N PRO A 227 -7.84 9.50 0.81
CA PRO A 227 -7.19 10.44 -0.11
C PRO A 227 -7.68 11.89 0.03
N ALA A 228 -8.94 12.10 0.43
CA ALA A 228 -9.47 13.44 0.69
C ALA A 228 -8.78 14.07 1.92
N ASP A 229 -8.54 13.29 2.96
CA ASP A 229 -7.85 13.76 4.16
C ASP A 229 -6.36 14.03 3.92
N LEU A 230 -5.74 13.23 3.05
CA LEU A 230 -4.38 13.49 2.56
C LEU A 230 -4.32 14.89 1.95
N VAL A 231 -5.27 15.24 1.05
CA VAL A 231 -5.34 16.58 0.44
C VAL A 231 -5.48 17.67 1.50
N TRP A 232 -6.37 17.46 2.48
CA TRP A 232 -6.68 18.49 3.46
C TRP A 232 -5.56 18.75 4.47
N THR A 233 -4.85 17.69 4.88
CA THR A 233 -3.96 17.72 6.04
C THR A 233 -2.48 17.60 5.69
N GLY A 234 -2.14 17.06 4.52
CA GLY A 234 -0.77 16.78 4.12
C GLY A 234 0.02 18.05 3.82
N GLU A 235 1.24 18.15 4.38
CA GLU A 235 2.09 19.34 4.22
C GLU A 235 2.45 19.64 2.76
N THR A 236 2.58 18.59 1.94
CA THR A 236 2.87 18.68 0.49
C THR A 236 1.61 18.82 -0.38
N MET A 237 0.42 18.90 0.21
CA MET A 237 -0.85 18.93 -0.54
C MET A 237 -1.48 20.32 -0.66
N LYS A 238 -0.83 21.36 -0.11
CA LYS A 238 -1.35 22.73 -0.08
C LYS A 238 -1.75 23.28 -1.46
N SER A 239 -0.94 23.03 -2.50
CA SER A 239 -1.25 23.48 -3.86
C SER A 239 -2.47 22.75 -4.45
N LEU A 240 -2.58 21.43 -4.23
CA LEU A 240 -3.75 20.65 -4.67
C LEU A 240 -5.01 21.07 -3.90
N ARG A 241 -4.91 21.21 -2.57
CA ARG A 241 -6.00 21.72 -1.73
C ARG A 241 -6.47 23.10 -2.20
N GLY A 242 -5.55 24.03 -2.49
CA GLY A 242 -5.90 25.37 -2.97
C GLY A 242 -6.67 25.40 -4.29
N ARG A 243 -6.59 24.32 -5.10
CA ARG A 243 -7.40 24.15 -6.31
C ARG A 243 -8.79 23.58 -6.02
N ILE A 244 -8.96 22.76 -4.97
CA ILE A 244 -10.22 22.07 -4.66
C ILE A 244 -11.08 22.84 -3.65
N GLU A 245 -10.47 23.34 -2.56
CA GLU A 245 -11.15 23.98 -1.42
C GLU A 245 -12.07 25.15 -1.79
N PRO A 246 -11.77 25.99 -2.81
CA PRO A 246 -12.71 27.05 -3.21
C PRO A 246 -14.05 26.55 -3.76
N ALA A 247 -14.10 25.31 -4.25
CA ALA A 247 -15.28 24.75 -4.91
C ALA A 247 -15.93 23.60 -4.13
N MET A 248 -15.22 23.00 -3.16
CA MET A 248 -15.67 21.78 -2.50
C MET A 248 -15.16 21.69 -1.05
N SER A 249 -16.04 21.33 -0.13
CA SER A 249 -15.67 21.07 1.27
C SER A 249 -14.93 19.72 1.41
N LEU A 250 -14.28 19.49 2.56
CA LEU A 250 -13.68 18.18 2.84
C LEU A 250 -14.72 17.06 2.88
N GLU A 251 -15.93 17.33 3.38
CA GLU A 251 -17.00 16.33 3.49
C GLU A 251 -17.53 15.92 2.12
N ASP A 252 -17.73 16.91 1.24
CA ASP A 252 -18.11 16.66 -0.15
C ASP A 252 -17.01 15.89 -0.90
N LEU A 253 -15.73 16.23 -0.66
CA LEU A 253 -14.61 15.54 -1.27
C LEU A 253 -14.49 14.09 -0.77
N ARG A 254 -14.69 13.83 0.52
CA ARG A 254 -14.75 12.48 1.09
C ARG A 254 -15.86 11.66 0.44
N THR A 255 -17.01 12.27 0.20
CA THR A 255 -18.14 11.63 -0.48
C THR A 255 -17.78 11.33 -1.94
N ALA A 256 -17.28 12.32 -2.68
CA ALA A 256 -16.90 12.19 -4.09
C ALA A 256 -15.74 11.20 -4.33
N TRP A 257 -14.86 11.01 -3.34
CA TRP A 257 -13.76 10.04 -3.40
C TRP A 257 -14.03 8.78 -2.57
N GLY A 258 -15.29 8.50 -2.23
CA GLY A 258 -15.68 7.34 -1.43
C GLY A 258 -15.21 6.00 -2.02
N LEU A 259 -15.28 5.85 -3.36
CA LEU A 259 -14.82 4.65 -4.08
C LEU A 259 -13.32 4.36 -3.87
N ILE A 260 -12.51 5.38 -3.60
CA ILE A 260 -11.05 5.27 -3.45
C ILE A 260 -10.59 5.50 -2.00
N ASN A 261 -11.54 5.59 -1.06
CA ASN A 261 -11.28 5.80 0.36
C ASN A 261 -11.29 4.46 1.11
N LEU A 262 -10.15 4.05 1.69
CA LEU A 262 -10.05 2.76 2.40
C LEU A 262 -11.02 2.63 3.57
N GLU A 263 -11.41 3.74 4.22
CA GLU A 263 -12.39 3.71 5.31
C GLU A 263 -13.73 3.11 4.85
N MET A 264 -14.09 3.31 3.58
CA MET A 264 -15.32 2.79 2.97
C MET A 264 -15.23 1.31 2.58
N HIS A 265 -14.03 0.74 2.53
CA HIS A 265 -13.78 -0.66 2.15
C HIS A 265 -13.43 -1.54 3.35
N THR A 266 -13.65 -1.05 4.58
CA THR A 266 -13.32 -1.77 5.82
C THR A 266 -14.01 -3.13 5.93
N TRP A 267 -15.27 -3.26 5.47
CA TRP A 267 -15.95 -4.56 5.43
C TRP A 267 -15.21 -5.57 4.55
N SER A 268 -14.88 -5.21 3.31
CA SER A 268 -14.15 -6.09 2.39
C SER A 268 -12.73 -6.41 2.88
N LEU A 269 -12.11 -5.48 3.61
CA LEU A 269 -10.83 -5.70 4.30
C LEU A 269 -10.90 -6.66 5.49
N THR A 270 -12.11 -6.99 5.99
CA THR A 270 -12.31 -7.95 7.09
C THR A 270 -12.57 -9.38 6.60
N ARG A 271 -12.49 -9.62 5.29
CA ARG A 271 -12.76 -10.94 4.70
C ARG A 271 -11.82 -12.03 5.26
N PRO A 272 -12.30 -13.27 5.38
CA PRO A 272 -11.45 -14.40 5.77
C PRO A 272 -10.25 -14.58 4.84
N GLY A 273 -9.12 -15.02 5.40
CA GLY A 273 -7.90 -15.31 4.63
C GLY A 273 -7.05 -14.10 4.27
N LEU A 274 -7.43 -12.88 4.69
CA LEU A 274 -6.63 -11.67 4.49
C LEU A 274 -5.97 -11.22 5.80
N ASP A 275 -4.65 -11.16 5.82
CA ASP A 275 -3.90 -10.48 6.89
C ASP A 275 -3.47 -9.08 6.47
N LEU A 276 -3.55 -8.13 7.40
CA LEU A 276 -3.23 -6.73 7.16
C LEU A 276 -2.12 -6.25 8.09
N MET A 277 -1.18 -5.47 7.54
CA MET A 277 -0.16 -4.78 8.29
C MET A 277 -0.10 -3.30 7.94
N PHE A 278 -0.06 -2.44 8.95
CA PHE A 278 0.19 -1.01 8.80
C PHE A 278 1.59 -0.65 9.29
N VAL A 279 2.38 0.04 8.46
CA VAL A 279 3.68 0.61 8.85
C VAL A 279 3.55 2.13 8.87
N LEU A 280 3.52 2.71 10.06
CA LEU A 280 3.22 4.13 10.27
C LEU A 280 4.44 4.90 10.80
N GLY A 281 4.65 6.10 10.25
CA GLY A 281 5.56 7.09 10.82
C GLY A 281 4.82 7.93 11.85
N LYS A 282 5.28 7.94 13.11
CA LYS A 282 4.66 8.74 14.18
C LYS A 282 4.81 10.26 13.97
N ASP A 283 5.85 10.67 13.26
CA ASP A 283 6.15 12.07 12.95
C ASP A 283 5.78 12.40 11.48
N ASP A 284 4.91 11.62 10.82
CA ASP A 284 4.50 11.81 9.42
C ASP A 284 3.53 13.00 9.27
N THR A 285 3.96 14.04 8.53
CA THR A 285 3.15 15.25 8.25
C THR A 285 2.47 15.24 6.88
N ILE A 286 2.67 14.19 6.08
CA ILE A 286 2.07 14.01 4.75
C ILE A 286 0.88 13.05 4.88
N ALA A 287 1.14 11.77 5.14
CA ALA A 287 0.13 10.75 5.38
C ALA A 287 -0.02 10.54 6.89
N ARG A 288 -0.71 11.50 7.52
CA ARG A 288 -0.78 11.56 8.98
C ARG A 288 -1.36 10.27 9.59
N PRO A 289 -0.76 9.72 10.65
CA PRO A 289 -1.14 8.43 11.21
C PRO A 289 -2.58 8.39 11.71
N GLU A 290 -3.14 9.52 12.15
CA GLU A 290 -4.52 9.62 12.66
C GLU A 290 -5.56 9.20 11.61
N ALA A 291 -5.27 9.39 10.31
CA ALA A 291 -6.15 8.93 9.24
C ALA A 291 -6.12 7.39 9.08
N SER A 292 -4.95 6.76 9.27
CA SER A 292 -4.83 5.30 9.30
C SER A 292 -5.45 4.71 10.57
N ASP A 293 -5.34 5.42 11.69
CA ASP A 293 -5.85 4.97 13.00
C ASP A 293 -7.35 4.72 12.96
N ARG A 294 -8.13 5.56 12.25
CA ARG A 294 -9.57 5.32 12.05
C ARG A 294 -9.87 4.00 11.34
N VAL A 295 -9.11 3.67 10.29
CA VAL A 295 -9.26 2.39 9.58
C VAL A 295 -8.91 1.23 10.54
N ILE A 296 -7.79 1.33 11.25
CA ILE A 296 -7.32 0.32 12.20
C ILE A 296 -8.35 0.09 13.32
N GLU A 297 -8.95 1.16 13.86
CA GLU A 297 -9.97 1.09 14.90
C GLU A 297 -11.22 0.34 14.42
N VAL A 298 -11.69 0.61 13.19
CA VAL A 298 -12.83 -0.11 12.61
C VAL A 298 -12.49 -1.60 12.43
N LEU A 299 -11.34 -1.92 11.85
CA LEU A 299 -10.90 -3.31 11.66
C LEU A 299 -10.77 -4.07 12.99
N THR A 300 -10.27 -3.39 14.03
CA THR A 300 -10.15 -3.94 15.39
C THR A 300 -11.54 -4.22 15.99
N LYS A 301 -12.50 -3.32 15.83
CA LYS A 301 -13.90 -3.51 16.28
C LYS A 301 -14.58 -4.68 15.55
N CYS A 302 -14.18 -4.97 14.31
CA CYS A 302 -14.65 -6.11 13.53
C CYS A 302 -13.92 -7.44 13.85
N ASN A 303 -13.13 -7.51 14.93
CA ASN A 303 -12.37 -8.70 15.34
C ASN A 303 -11.36 -9.19 14.26
N ARG A 304 -10.84 -8.26 13.44
CA ARG A 304 -9.82 -8.48 12.41
C ARG A 304 -8.68 -7.49 12.58
N SER A 305 -8.11 -7.45 13.79
CA SER A 305 -7.06 -6.51 14.16
C SER A 305 -5.81 -6.68 13.28
N PRO A 306 -5.37 -5.65 12.54
CA PRO A 306 -4.15 -5.72 11.74
C PRO A 306 -2.89 -5.70 12.61
N GLU A 307 -1.75 -6.18 12.08
CA GLU A 307 -0.44 -5.91 12.69
C GLU A 307 -0.09 -4.42 12.48
N VAL A 308 0.34 -3.73 13.54
CA VAL A 308 0.69 -2.29 13.44
C VAL A 308 2.11 -2.05 13.91
N LEU A 309 2.96 -1.55 13.00
CA LEU A 309 4.31 -1.10 13.29
C LEU A 309 4.36 0.43 13.28
N ARG A 310 4.59 1.05 14.45
CA ARG A 310 4.78 2.51 14.57
C ARG A 310 6.25 2.87 14.78
N LEU A 311 6.81 3.62 13.83
CA LEU A 311 8.21 4.05 13.84
C LEU A 311 8.34 5.52 14.21
N ASN A 312 9.37 5.86 14.99
CA ASN A 312 9.68 7.24 15.39
C ASN A 312 10.34 8.04 14.25
N CYS A 313 9.70 8.07 13.09
CA CYS A 313 10.12 8.72 11.84
C CYS A 313 8.90 9.38 11.17
N GLY A 314 9.14 10.18 10.13
CA GLY A 314 8.11 10.74 9.26
C GLY A 314 7.97 9.97 7.94
N HIS A 315 7.34 10.62 6.94
CA HIS A 315 6.92 10.00 5.69
C HIS A 315 8.07 9.41 4.87
N SER A 316 9.08 10.22 4.57
CA SER A 316 10.20 9.81 3.71
C SER A 316 11.30 9.13 4.52
N SER A 317 11.43 9.46 5.81
CA SER A 317 12.43 8.88 6.70
C SER A 317 12.12 7.45 7.15
N VAL A 318 10.93 6.91 6.86
CA VAL A 318 10.69 5.46 6.92
C VAL A 318 11.65 4.69 6.01
N GLY A 319 12.10 5.32 4.92
CA GLY A 319 13.02 4.75 3.93
C GLY A 319 14.51 4.85 4.28
N ILE A 320 14.89 5.46 5.40
CA ILE A 320 16.30 5.61 5.80
C ILE A 320 16.66 4.77 7.03
N PHE A 321 17.95 4.52 7.21
CA PHE A 321 18.46 3.79 8.36
C PHE A 321 18.18 4.55 9.68
N PRO A 322 17.78 3.86 10.77
CA PRO A 322 17.55 2.41 10.89
C PRO A 322 16.11 1.97 10.55
N TYR A 323 15.21 2.92 10.27
CA TYR A 323 13.77 2.67 10.13
C TYR A 323 13.46 1.73 8.97
N ASN A 324 14.14 1.88 7.83
CA ASN A 324 13.96 1.00 6.68
C ASN A 324 14.31 -0.46 6.99
N MET A 325 15.37 -0.72 7.76
CA MET A 325 15.76 -2.06 8.17
C MET A 325 14.79 -2.67 9.18
N ILE A 326 14.30 -1.85 10.12
CA ILE A 326 13.28 -2.29 11.09
C ILE A 326 11.99 -2.65 10.34
N ALA A 327 11.53 -1.77 9.44
CA ALA A 327 10.37 -1.99 8.61
C ALA A 327 10.54 -3.25 7.76
N ALA A 328 11.62 -3.38 6.98
CA ALA A 328 11.86 -4.53 6.11
C ALA A 328 11.90 -5.86 6.87
N ARG A 329 12.52 -5.91 8.07
CA ARG A 329 12.55 -7.12 8.91
C ARG A 329 11.17 -7.48 9.45
N LYS A 330 10.39 -6.49 9.87
CA LYS A 330 9.04 -6.69 10.41
C LYS A 330 8.07 -7.12 9.31
N VAL A 331 8.10 -6.46 8.16
CA VAL A 331 7.34 -6.83 6.96
C VAL A 331 7.71 -8.26 6.51
N LEU A 332 8.99 -8.61 6.46
CA LEU A 332 9.41 -9.98 6.14
C LEU A 332 8.82 -11.02 7.09
N ARG A 333 8.82 -10.74 8.39
CA ARG A 333 8.26 -11.65 9.39
C ARG A 333 6.75 -11.84 9.17
N PHE A 334 6.04 -10.74 8.98
CA PHE A 334 4.61 -10.73 8.70
C PHE A 334 4.29 -11.54 7.43
N LEU A 335 5.07 -11.34 6.36
CA LEU A 335 4.90 -12.05 5.09
C LEU A 335 5.16 -13.55 5.21
N LYS A 336 6.20 -13.95 5.96
CA LYS A 336 6.58 -15.36 6.12
C LYS A 336 5.85 -16.12 7.24
N GLU A 337 5.03 -15.45 8.05
CA GLU A 337 4.42 -16.03 9.26
C GLU A 337 5.44 -16.70 10.18
N SER A 338 6.69 -16.20 10.18
CA SER A 338 7.75 -16.85 10.95
C SER A 338 7.55 -16.58 12.44
N PRO A 339 7.31 -17.61 13.28
CA PRO A 339 7.14 -17.41 14.70
C PRO A 339 8.40 -16.79 15.32
N THR A 340 8.21 -15.96 16.33
CA THR A 340 9.32 -15.37 17.09
C THR A 340 10.13 -16.45 17.79
N LEU A 341 11.40 -16.20 18.15
CA LEU A 341 12.15 -17.15 19.00
C LEU A 341 11.41 -17.44 20.32
N ALA A 342 10.65 -16.47 20.83
CA ALA A 342 9.78 -16.64 22.00
C ALA A 342 8.59 -17.56 21.71
N GLU A 343 7.90 -17.38 20.58
CA GLU A 343 6.81 -18.28 20.13
C GLU A 343 7.33 -19.68 19.81
N ILE A 344 8.51 -19.80 19.20
CA ILE A 344 9.19 -21.10 18.99
C ILE A 344 9.57 -21.74 20.32
N TRP A 345 10.04 -20.95 21.30
CA TRP A 345 10.34 -21.43 22.66
C TRP A 345 9.09 -21.89 23.41
N GLU A 346 7.97 -21.18 23.29
CA GLU A 346 6.69 -21.58 23.86
C GLU A 346 6.13 -22.83 23.17
N THR A 347 6.19 -22.89 21.83
CA THR A 347 5.69 -24.02 21.04
C THR A 347 6.56 -25.28 21.22
N ARG A 348 7.86 -25.13 21.50
CA ARG A 348 8.79 -26.25 21.75
C ARG A 348 8.85 -26.71 23.21
N GLY A 349 8.01 -26.19 24.10
CA GLY A 349 7.79 -26.80 25.42
C GLY A 349 9.02 -26.88 26.34
N PHE A 350 10.02 -26.01 26.21
CA PHE A 350 11.10 -25.90 27.20
C PHE A 350 10.62 -25.11 28.43
N ARG A 351 9.59 -25.61 29.13
CA ARG A 351 9.37 -25.25 30.53
C ARG A 351 10.36 -26.06 31.35
N TYR A 352 11.52 -25.48 31.64
CA TYR A 352 12.35 -25.99 32.72
C TYR A 352 11.61 -25.70 34.02
N ASP A 353 11.00 -26.74 34.60
CA ASP A 353 10.38 -26.64 35.91
C ASP A 353 11.49 -26.50 36.96
N PHE A 354 11.68 -25.28 37.47
CA PHE A 354 12.63 -25.03 38.55
C PHE A 354 12.15 -25.58 39.91
N SER A 355 10.96 -26.20 39.99
CA SER A 355 10.43 -26.76 41.24
C SER A 355 11.09 -28.08 41.67
N GLU A 356 11.79 -28.80 40.79
CA GLU A 356 12.47 -30.05 41.18
C GLU A 356 13.84 -29.84 41.86
N THR A 357 14.41 -28.62 41.84
CA THR A 357 15.71 -28.36 42.48
C THR A 357 15.64 -27.93 43.96
N GLN A 358 14.46 -27.86 44.57
CA GLN A 358 14.30 -27.56 46.00
C GLN A 358 13.96 -28.76 46.90
N MET A 359 13.95 -30.00 46.37
CA MET A 359 13.71 -31.22 47.17
C MET A 359 14.95 -32.08 47.49
N LEU A 360 16.16 -31.53 47.44
CA LEU A 360 17.39 -32.28 47.83
C LEU A 360 18.29 -31.63 48.89
N THR A 361 17.88 -30.51 49.50
CA THR A 361 18.59 -29.94 50.65
C THR A 361 17.75 -29.98 51.92
N LYS A 362 17.36 -31.18 52.36
CA LYS A 362 16.92 -31.46 53.75
C LYS A 362 16.89 -32.98 54.02
N ARG A 363 18.06 -33.63 53.99
CA ARG A 363 18.29 -34.84 54.80
C ARG A 363 19.39 -34.54 55.81
N GLY A 364 18.97 -34.53 57.07
CA GLY A 364 19.76 -34.14 58.22
C GLY A 364 20.94 -35.07 58.47
N ARG A 365 21.99 -34.47 59.04
CA ARG A 365 23.15 -35.13 59.61
C ARG A 365 22.72 -36.10 60.72
N SER A 366 22.82 -37.40 60.49
CA SER A 366 22.89 -38.41 61.56
C SER A 366 24.36 -38.59 61.97
N ARG A 367 24.66 -38.27 63.23
CA ARG A 367 25.96 -38.54 63.87
C ARG A 367 26.22 -40.06 63.96
N PRO A 368 27.46 -40.55 63.78
CA PRO A 368 27.79 -41.93 64.10
C PRO A 368 27.99 -42.10 65.62
N PRO A 369 27.71 -43.29 66.19
CA PRO A 369 28.00 -43.58 67.59
C PRO A 369 29.50 -43.84 67.79
N ARG A 370 30.00 -43.44 68.96
CA ARG A 370 31.31 -43.85 69.48
C ARG A 370 31.25 -45.32 69.85
N ILE A 371 32.25 -46.10 69.42
CA ILE A 371 33.12 -46.98 70.21
C ILE A 371 34.43 -47.12 69.42
#